data_AF-A0A945GQN0-F1
#
_entry.id   AF-A0A945GQN0-F1
#
_cell.length_a   1.000
_cell.length_b   1.000
_cell.length_c   1.000
_cell.angle_alpha   90.00
_cell.angle_beta   90.00
_cell.angle_gamma   90.00
#
_symmetry.space_group_name_H-M   'P 1'
#
loop_
_entity.id
_entity.type
_entity.pdbx_description
1 polymer ?
#
loop_
_entity_poly.entity_id
_entity_poly.type
_entity_poly.pdbx_seq_one_letter_code
_entity_poly.pdbx_strand_id
1 'polypeptide(L)'
;MNSSPGIIRRTLYFMWRVVDVTRRLVFNLLFLFFLMIFLMVLLVGEEEEVPEGAALVLAPEGEIVEQLSYVPPAVLLLREGVEEEVKEETLLRDLIDAIELAREDERIGALVLDLDQLTRAGLSKLQEIGAALERFRESGKPVVASGDFFTQGQYYLAAHASEVYLHPMGGVLLYGYGTYPTYMKSALERLLVRVHAFKVGSYKTALEPFLRDDMSDEAREANLAWLEVLWAAYRKDVTIQRALPEGVVDGYVNDMVEHLDQAEGDVGQMALDLGLVDDLKTRSQVRRRLVELVGAGRDGFRQIRHDRYLELARPASELASLMRSKVGVVVGRGMIVDGKRRAGQIGGDTLAGLLKRAREDGTIRAVVLRIDSGGGSAFASEVIRQEVLLMREAGKPVVASMSSVAASGGYWMAAPADEIWAAPTTITGSIGIFGAMATFERSLDAIGVHADGVGTTDLAGSFDPRRPLNPLVAGVMQRVVERGYGRFLEIVAEGRGMSMEEVAEVAEGRVWAGETAQRLGLVDGLGGLEEAIAAAAQRAGLEDYDVTYVEREPTPREQLITMLASQARGLFGETGYAALKAFDGIVGELDIIGLMNDPQGAYAWCLACGVE
;
A
#
# COMPACT_ATOMS: atom_id res chain seq x y z
N MET A 1 17.50 55.72 -54.81
CA MET A 1 16.94 54.91 -55.91
C MET A 1 16.38 53.63 -55.32
N ASN A 2 15.10 53.60 -54.96
CA ASN A 2 14.39 52.36 -54.62
C ASN A 2 13.38 52.13 -55.74
N SER A 3 13.84 51.46 -56.79
CA SER A 3 13.00 51.06 -57.91
C SER A 3 11.98 50.04 -57.40
N SER A 4 10.77 50.52 -57.13
CA SER A 4 9.59 49.68 -56.90
C SER A 4 9.57 48.57 -57.94
N PRO A 5 9.53 47.28 -57.55
CA PRO A 5 9.56 46.19 -58.51
C PRO A 5 8.40 46.38 -59.50
N GLY A 6 8.73 46.37 -60.80
CA GLY A 6 7.76 46.54 -61.88
C GLY A 6 6.61 45.55 -61.75
N ILE A 7 5.44 45.90 -62.29
CA ILE A 7 4.18 45.14 -62.17
C ILE A 7 4.41 43.64 -62.43
N ILE A 8 5.19 43.30 -63.45
CA ILE A 8 5.55 41.92 -63.79
C ILE A 8 6.24 41.18 -62.63
N ARG A 9 7.22 41.80 -61.97
CA ARG A 9 7.94 41.20 -60.83
C ARG A 9 7.04 41.04 -59.61
N ARG A 10 6.10 41.97 -59.38
CA ARG A 10 5.09 41.83 -58.32
C ARG A 10 4.11 40.69 -58.62
N THR A 11 3.65 40.56 -59.86
CA THR A 11 2.76 39.48 -60.30
C THR A 11 3.45 38.12 -60.19
N LEU A 12 4.70 37.99 -60.65
CA LEU A 12 5.48 36.76 -60.55
C LEU A 12 5.78 36.38 -59.09
N TYR A 13 6.10 37.36 -58.24
CA TYR A 13 6.30 37.11 -56.80
C TYR A 13 5.00 36.68 -56.11
N PHE A 14 3.86 37.27 -56.48
CA PHE A 14 2.56 36.85 -55.99
C PHE A 14 2.22 35.41 -56.42
N MET A 15 2.42 35.08 -57.70
CA MET A 15 2.24 33.73 -58.21
C MET A 15 3.15 32.70 -57.50
N TRP A 16 4.42 33.03 -57.30
CA TRP A 16 5.34 32.16 -56.56
C TRP A 16 4.92 31.98 -55.11
N ARG A 17 4.44 33.04 -54.47
CA ARG A 17 3.92 32.97 -53.09
C ARG A 17 2.67 32.09 -53.01
N VAL A 18 1.78 32.16 -53.99
CA VAL A 18 0.62 31.25 -54.09
C VAL A 18 1.10 29.80 -54.22
N VAL A 19 2.05 29.52 -55.12
CA VAL A 19 2.60 28.17 -55.30
C VAL A 19 3.29 27.66 -54.02
N ASP A 20 4.10 28.48 -53.35
CA ASP A 20 4.79 28.07 -52.11
C ASP A 20 3.80 27.85 -50.95
N VAL A 21 2.76 28.69 -50.82
CA VAL A 21 1.69 28.51 -49.83
C VAL A 21 0.91 27.24 -50.12
N THR A 22 0.49 27.01 -51.37
CA THR A 22 -0.23 25.79 -51.76
C THR A 22 0.64 24.55 -51.52
N ARG A 23 1.93 24.59 -51.87
CA ARG A 23 2.87 23.50 -51.64
C ARG A 23 2.99 23.18 -50.14
N ARG A 24 3.23 24.19 -49.29
CA ARG A 24 3.32 24.00 -47.83
C ARG A 24 2.02 23.47 -47.25
N LEU A 25 0.87 23.98 -47.72
CA LEU A 25 -0.44 23.50 -47.29
C LEU A 25 -0.62 22.02 -47.65
N VAL A 26 -0.30 21.62 -48.87
CA VAL A 26 -0.41 20.22 -49.33
C VAL A 26 0.52 19.31 -48.54
N PHE A 27 1.80 19.68 -48.35
CA PHE A 27 2.73 18.87 -47.56
C PHE A 27 2.33 18.78 -46.08
N ASN A 28 1.82 19.86 -45.48
CA ASN A 28 1.33 19.83 -44.11
C ASN A 28 0.07 18.97 -43.98
N LEU A 29 -0.85 19.03 -44.95
CA LEU A 29 -2.04 18.17 -44.98
C LEU A 29 -1.68 16.69 -45.18
N LEU A 30 -0.72 16.40 -46.07
CA LEU A 30 -0.19 15.04 -46.23
C LEU A 30 0.51 14.56 -44.97
N PHE A 31 1.33 15.39 -44.33
CA PHE A 31 1.96 15.07 -43.06
C PHE A 31 0.93 14.79 -41.97
N LEU A 32 -0.10 15.63 -41.84
CA LEU A 32 -1.19 15.42 -40.88
C LEU A 32 -2.01 14.16 -41.21
N PHE A 33 -2.22 13.85 -42.49
CA PHE A 33 -2.89 12.64 -42.93
C PHE A 33 -2.08 11.38 -42.60
N PHE A 34 -0.79 11.36 -42.90
CA PHE A 34 0.08 10.24 -42.54
C PHE A 34 0.30 10.13 -41.03
N LEU A 35 0.36 11.25 -40.31
CA LEU A 35 0.40 11.26 -38.85
C LEU A 35 -0.91 10.71 -38.26
N MET A 36 -2.05 11.05 -38.85
CA MET A 36 -3.35 10.52 -38.45
C MET A 36 -3.44 9.01 -38.72
N ILE A 37 -2.98 8.54 -39.87
CA ILE A 37 -2.89 7.10 -40.17
C ILE A 37 -1.94 6.40 -39.21
N PHE A 38 -0.77 6.97 -38.95
CA PHE A 38 0.21 6.41 -38.02
C PHE A 38 -0.39 6.32 -36.60
N LEU A 39 -1.04 7.39 -36.13
CA LEU A 39 -1.77 7.39 -34.85
C LEU A 39 -2.92 6.37 -34.86
N MET A 40 -3.63 6.21 -35.98
CA MET A 40 -4.73 5.25 -36.11
C MET A 40 -4.22 3.81 -36.08
N VAL A 41 -3.12 3.50 -36.77
CA VAL A 41 -2.45 2.18 -36.72
C VAL A 41 -1.91 1.90 -35.32
N LEU A 42 -1.40 2.91 -34.61
CA LEU A 42 -1.00 2.79 -33.20
C LEU A 42 -2.18 2.59 -32.23
N LEU A 43 -3.40 2.96 -32.64
CA LEU A 43 -4.63 2.80 -31.85
C LEU A 43 -5.39 1.51 -32.18
N VAL A 44 -5.15 0.91 -33.36
CA VAL A 44 -5.67 -0.40 -33.73
C VAL A 44 -4.75 -1.46 -33.14
N GLY A 45 -4.97 -1.79 -31.87
CA GLY A 45 -4.49 -3.05 -31.30
C GLY A 45 -5.28 -4.23 -31.88
N GLU A 46 -4.69 -5.42 -31.94
CA GLU A 46 -5.46 -6.63 -32.19
C GLU A 46 -6.53 -6.77 -31.09
N GLU A 47 -7.77 -7.10 -31.47
CA GLU A 47 -8.81 -7.51 -30.51
C GLU A 47 -8.38 -8.85 -29.91
N GLU A 48 -7.69 -8.78 -28.78
CA GLU A 48 -7.28 -9.94 -28.01
C GLU A 48 -8.43 -10.31 -27.06
N GLU A 49 -8.91 -11.55 -27.12
CA GLU A 49 -9.96 -12.06 -26.24
C GLU A 49 -9.36 -12.99 -25.18
N VAL A 50 -10.08 -13.18 -24.07
CA VAL A 50 -9.72 -14.19 -23.06
C VAL A 50 -9.74 -15.58 -23.71
N PRO A 51 -8.64 -16.35 -23.66
CA PRO A 51 -8.60 -17.65 -24.33
C PRO A 51 -9.57 -18.66 -23.70
N GLU A 52 -10.27 -19.41 -24.54
CA GLU A 52 -11.21 -20.47 -24.13
C GLU A 52 -10.53 -21.62 -23.38
N GLY A 53 -11.02 -21.92 -22.18
CA GLY A 53 -10.53 -22.98 -21.31
C GLY A 53 -9.12 -22.71 -20.77
N ALA A 54 -8.75 -21.44 -20.54
CA ALA A 54 -7.46 -21.05 -19.99
C ALA A 54 -7.41 -21.16 -18.46
N ALA A 55 -6.20 -21.19 -17.91
CA ALA A 55 -5.95 -20.93 -16.51
C ALA A 55 -5.75 -19.43 -16.25
N LEU A 56 -6.37 -18.89 -15.21
CA LEU A 56 -6.01 -17.58 -14.67
C LEU A 56 -4.71 -17.73 -13.87
N VAL A 57 -3.68 -16.97 -14.22
CA VAL A 57 -2.41 -16.93 -13.48
C VAL A 57 -2.39 -15.70 -12.59
N LEU A 58 -2.55 -15.95 -11.29
CA LEU A 58 -2.42 -14.93 -10.25
C LEU A 58 -0.94 -14.84 -9.87
N ALA A 59 -0.29 -13.75 -10.29
CA ALA A 59 1.15 -13.56 -10.21
C ALA A 59 1.51 -12.20 -9.61
N PRO A 60 1.26 -12.00 -8.30
CA PRO A 60 1.59 -10.74 -7.65
C PRO A 60 3.09 -10.51 -7.60
N GLU A 61 3.49 -9.29 -7.94
CA GLU A 61 4.87 -8.81 -7.92
C GLU A 61 5.05 -7.80 -6.78
N GLY A 62 6.11 -8.00 -5.99
CA GLY A 62 6.51 -7.14 -4.90
C GLY A 62 5.54 -7.10 -3.71
N GLU A 63 5.20 -5.90 -3.22
CA GLU A 63 4.29 -5.72 -2.09
C GLU A 63 2.81 -5.69 -2.55
N ILE A 64 1.92 -6.40 -1.85
CA ILE A 64 0.47 -6.28 -2.07
C ILE A 64 -0.07 -5.07 -1.30
N VAL A 65 -0.69 -4.14 -2.02
CA VAL A 65 -1.01 -2.80 -1.52
C VAL A 65 -2.45 -2.38 -1.81
N GLU A 66 -3.00 -1.49 -0.99
CA GLU A 66 -4.34 -0.90 -1.18
C GLU A 66 -4.39 0.14 -2.31
N GLN A 67 -3.26 0.76 -2.60
CA GLN A 67 -3.12 1.80 -3.63
C GLN A 67 -1.67 1.82 -4.10
N LEU A 68 -1.43 1.82 -5.42
CA LEU A 68 -0.08 1.91 -5.97
C LEU A 68 0.57 3.25 -5.61
N SER A 69 1.85 3.18 -5.24
CA SER A 69 2.72 4.33 -5.10
C SER A 69 2.86 5.05 -6.44
N TYR A 70 2.85 6.38 -6.40
CA TYR A 70 2.99 7.16 -7.63
C TYR A 70 4.41 7.05 -8.17
N VAL A 71 4.55 6.43 -9.33
CA VAL A 71 5.78 6.44 -10.12
C VAL A 71 5.67 7.50 -11.21
N PRO A 72 6.58 8.48 -11.28
CA PRO A 72 6.58 9.45 -12.37
C PRO A 72 6.69 8.73 -13.74
N PRO A 73 5.84 9.06 -14.74
CA PRO A 73 5.86 8.38 -16.03
C PRO A 73 7.21 8.37 -16.76
N ALA A 74 8.06 9.39 -16.53
CA ALA A 74 9.42 9.43 -17.06
C ALA A 74 10.33 8.32 -16.49
N VAL A 75 10.09 7.87 -15.25
CA VAL A 75 10.82 6.76 -14.63
C VAL A 75 10.36 5.42 -15.21
N LEU A 76 9.08 5.29 -15.60
CA LEU A 76 8.55 4.09 -16.25
C LEU A 76 9.19 3.81 -17.62
N LEU A 77 9.75 4.83 -18.27
CA LEU A 77 10.55 4.73 -19.51
C LEU A 77 11.99 4.24 -19.26
N LEU A 78 12.50 4.45 -18.04
CA LEU A 78 13.87 4.07 -17.63
C LEU A 78 13.92 2.66 -17.01
N ARG A 79 12.79 1.94 -16.95
CA ARG A 79 12.66 0.64 -16.28
C ARG A 79 13.47 -0.48 -16.93
N GLU A 80 13.83 -0.39 -18.21
CA GLU A 80 14.69 -1.41 -18.83
C GLU A 80 16.16 -1.15 -18.51
N GLY A 81 16.76 -2.01 -17.67
CA GLY A 81 18.20 -2.04 -17.37
C GLY A 81 18.65 -1.35 -16.08
N VAL A 82 17.71 -0.88 -15.24
CA VAL A 82 18.01 -0.35 -13.90
C VAL A 82 17.60 -1.39 -12.85
N GLU A 83 18.56 -2.17 -12.36
CA GLU A 83 18.38 -3.19 -11.30
C GLU A 83 18.02 -2.62 -9.90
N GLU A 84 17.65 -1.34 -9.75
CA GLU A 84 17.35 -0.77 -8.42
C GLU A 84 16.12 0.17 -8.35
N GLU A 85 15.33 -0.08 -7.30
CA GLU A 85 14.45 0.81 -6.52
C GLU A 85 13.10 1.32 -7.05
N VAL A 86 12.53 0.76 -8.13
CA VAL A 86 11.06 0.86 -8.23
C VAL A 86 10.47 -0.27 -7.41
N LYS A 87 9.95 0.03 -6.23
CA LYS A 87 9.16 -0.93 -5.43
C LYS A 87 8.10 -1.54 -6.35
N GLU A 88 8.23 -2.82 -6.63
CA GLU A 88 7.18 -3.57 -7.28
C GLU A 88 6.01 -3.66 -6.31
N GLU A 89 4.83 -3.32 -6.80
CA GLU A 89 3.62 -3.27 -6.01
C GLU A 89 2.47 -3.83 -6.84
N THR A 90 1.65 -4.66 -6.22
CA THR A 90 0.44 -5.23 -6.83
C THR A 90 -0.79 -4.77 -6.05
N LEU A 91 -1.84 -4.36 -6.76
CA LEU A 91 -3.08 -3.93 -6.13
C LEU A 91 -3.87 -5.12 -5.59
N LEU A 92 -4.20 -5.08 -4.29
CA LEU A 92 -5.06 -6.08 -3.66
C LEU A 92 -6.41 -6.20 -4.38
N ARG A 93 -7.04 -5.07 -4.70
CA ARG A 93 -8.31 -5.02 -5.41
C ARG A 93 -8.26 -5.76 -6.74
N ASP A 94 -7.20 -5.55 -7.52
CA ASP A 94 -7.12 -6.16 -8.85
C ASP A 94 -6.92 -7.69 -8.73
N LEU A 95 -6.21 -8.17 -7.71
CA LEU A 95 -6.13 -9.61 -7.43
C LEU A 95 -7.50 -10.21 -7.10
N ILE A 96 -8.25 -9.57 -6.19
CA ILE A 96 -9.58 -10.02 -5.78
C ILE A 96 -10.58 -9.96 -6.95
N ASP A 97 -10.63 -8.83 -7.67
CA ASP A 97 -11.49 -8.65 -8.84
C ASP A 97 -11.22 -9.73 -9.90
N ALA A 98 -9.94 -10.04 -10.16
CA ALA A 98 -9.57 -11.06 -11.14
C ALA A 98 -10.07 -12.45 -10.73
N ILE A 99 -9.93 -12.80 -9.45
CA ILE A 99 -10.40 -14.07 -8.90
C ILE A 99 -11.93 -14.15 -9.01
N GLU A 100 -12.66 -13.11 -8.59
CA GLU A 100 -14.13 -13.10 -8.57
C GLU A 100 -14.74 -13.09 -9.97
N LEU A 101 -14.17 -12.34 -10.92
CA LEU A 101 -14.61 -12.39 -12.31
C LEU A 101 -14.33 -13.75 -12.93
N ALA A 102 -13.15 -14.31 -12.71
CA ALA A 102 -12.78 -15.62 -13.23
C ALA A 102 -13.59 -16.77 -12.61
N ARG A 103 -14.11 -16.59 -11.40
CA ARG A 103 -15.01 -17.56 -10.75
C ARG A 103 -16.24 -17.83 -11.62
N GLU A 104 -16.85 -16.79 -12.17
CA GLU A 104 -18.07 -16.86 -13.00
C GLU A 104 -17.77 -17.01 -14.51
N ASP A 105 -16.53 -16.80 -14.95
CA ASP A 105 -16.15 -16.87 -16.37
C ASP A 105 -15.94 -18.31 -16.85
N GLU A 106 -16.83 -18.83 -17.70
CA GLU A 106 -16.75 -20.19 -18.26
C GLU A 106 -15.47 -20.44 -19.08
N ARG A 107 -14.82 -19.38 -19.58
CA ARG A 107 -13.57 -19.48 -20.33
C ARG A 107 -12.39 -19.81 -19.41
N ILE A 108 -12.50 -19.54 -18.11
CA ILE A 108 -11.48 -19.88 -17.13
C ILE A 108 -11.79 -21.24 -16.50
N GLY A 109 -10.90 -22.21 -16.76
CA GLY A 109 -11.04 -23.59 -16.29
C GLY A 109 -10.29 -23.89 -14.99
N ALA A 110 -9.29 -23.08 -14.62
CA ALA A 110 -8.47 -23.26 -13.42
C ALA A 110 -7.83 -21.94 -12.99
N LEU A 111 -7.29 -21.90 -11.77
CA LEU A 111 -6.43 -20.81 -11.28
C LEU A 111 -5.05 -21.37 -10.91
N VAL A 112 -4.00 -20.64 -11.27
CA VAL A 112 -2.61 -20.96 -10.93
C VAL A 112 -2.04 -19.83 -10.08
N LEU A 113 -1.51 -20.18 -8.90
CA LEU A 113 -0.78 -19.26 -8.03
C LEU A 113 0.71 -19.32 -8.40
N ASP A 114 1.21 -18.22 -8.97
CA ASP A 114 2.63 -17.99 -9.23
C ASP A 114 3.12 -16.92 -8.25
N LEU A 115 3.71 -17.36 -7.15
CA LEU A 115 3.99 -16.50 -5.99
C LEU A 115 5.46 -16.12 -5.88
N ASP A 116 6.29 -16.49 -6.86
CA ASP A 116 7.76 -16.35 -6.79
C ASP A 116 8.19 -14.89 -6.60
N GLN A 117 7.45 -13.94 -7.17
CA GLN A 117 7.75 -12.50 -7.11
C GLN A 117 7.02 -11.78 -5.97
N LEU A 118 6.19 -12.47 -5.17
CA LEU A 118 5.55 -11.88 -4.00
C LEU A 118 6.57 -11.71 -2.88
N THR A 119 6.88 -10.47 -2.53
CA THR A 119 7.88 -10.17 -1.49
C THR A 119 7.24 -9.82 -0.14
N ARG A 120 6.10 -9.14 -0.14
CA ARG A 120 5.48 -8.65 1.12
C ARG A 120 3.96 -8.52 1.01
N ALA A 121 3.25 -8.93 2.06
CA ALA A 121 1.83 -8.65 2.24
C ALA A 121 1.49 -8.76 3.73
N GLY A 122 0.62 -7.88 4.22
CA GLY A 122 0.08 -8.02 5.58
C GLY A 122 -0.91 -9.19 5.64
N LEU A 123 -0.96 -9.89 6.79
CA LEU A 123 -1.81 -11.07 6.96
C LEU A 123 -3.29 -10.80 6.65
N SER A 124 -3.81 -9.62 6.99
CA SER A 124 -5.19 -9.23 6.65
C SER A 124 -5.46 -9.24 5.15
N LYS A 125 -4.50 -8.80 4.33
CA LYS A 125 -4.63 -8.78 2.86
C LYS A 125 -4.54 -10.19 2.29
N LEU A 126 -3.66 -11.00 2.87
CA LEU A 126 -3.54 -12.42 2.53
C LEU A 126 -4.84 -13.17 2.85
N GLN A 127 -5.48 -12.86 3.98
CA GLN A 127 -6.80 -13.40 4.35
C GLN A 127 -7.90 -12.99 3.36
N GLU A 128 -7.92 -11.73 2.90
CA GLU A 128 -8.89 -11.28 1.87
C GLU A 128 -8.70 -12.03 0.53
N ILE A 129 -7.44 -12.25 0.11
CA ILE A 129 -7.16 -13.07 -1.08
C ILE A 129 -7.53 -14.53 -0.83
N GLY A 130 -7.21 -15.08 0.34
CA GLY A 130 -7.56 -16.45 0.73
C GLY A 130 -9.05 -16.72 0.67
N ALA A 131 -9.87 -15.79 1.18
CA ALA A 131 -11.33 -15.87 1.08
C ALA A 131 -11.83 -15.86 -0.38
N ALA A 132 -11.24 -15.03 -1.25
CA ALA A 132 -11.57 -15.04 -2.67
C ALA A 132 -11.17 -16.37 -3.35
N LEU A 133 -10.01 -16.94 -2.99
CA LEU A 133 -9.56 -18.24 -3.49
C LEU A 133 -10.48 -19.39 -3.04
N GLU A 134 -11.00 -19.34 -1.81
CA GLU A 134 -11.98 -20.28 -1.31
C GLU A 134 -13.27 -20.22 -2.13
N ARG A 135 -13.84 -19.02 -2.32
CA ARG A 135 -15.03 -18.82 -3.17
C ARG A 135 -14.78 -19.29 -4.61
N PHE A 136 -13.59 -19.05 -5.15
CA PHE A 136 -13.21 -19.59 -6.47
C PHE A 136 -13.26 -21.12 -6.48
N ARG A 137 -12.71 -21.80 -5.46
CA ARG A 137 -12.75 -23.26 -5.35
C ARG A 137 -14.17 -23.81 -5.19
N GLU A 138 -15.05 -23.09 -4.51
CA GLU A 138 -16.47 -23.47 -4.35
C GLU A 138 -17.21 -23.52 -5.70
N SER A 139 -16.72 -22.84 -6.74
CA SER A 139 -17.24 -22.99 -8.13
C SER A 139 -16.90 -24.35 -8.77
N GLY A 140 -16.07 -25.16 -8.13
CA GLY A 140 -15.61 -26.46 -8.63
C GLY A 140 -14.37 -26.39 -9.52
N LYS A 141 -13.83 -25.20 -9.77
CA LYS A 141 -12.59 -25.00 -10.54
C LYS A 141 -11.35 -25.22 -9.64
N PRO A 142 -10.34 -25.98 -10.08
CA PRO A 142 -9.16 -26.24 -9.27
C PRO A 142 -8.27 -24.99 -9.15
N VAL A 143 -7.64 -24.85 -7.98
CA VAL A 143 -6.55 -23.89 -7.74
C VAL A 143 -5.25 -24.68 -7.56
N VAL A 144 -4.23 -24.36 -8.35
CA VAL A 144 -2.91 -25.01 -8.30
C VAL A 144 -1.87 -24.00 -7.83
N ALA A 145 -1.19 -24.28 -6.73
CA ALA A 145 0.01 -23.58 -6.30
C ALA A 145 1.25 -24.41 -6.62
N SER A 146 2.30 -23.77 -7.10
CA SER A 146 3.58 -24.41 -7.34
C SER A 146 4.69 -23.43 -7.00
N GLY A 147 5.74 -23.92 -6.32
CA GLY A 147 6.90 -23.11 -5.99
C GLY A 147 8.15 -23.96 -5.88
N ASP A 148 9.30 -23.35 -6.17
CA ASP A 148 10.58 -23.94 -5.77
C ASP A 148 10.78 -23.81 -4.27
N PHE A 149 10.41 -22.66 -3.72
CA PHE A 149 10.33 -22.40 -2.29
C PHE A 149 9.08 -21.57 -2.03
N PHE A 150 8.53 -21.66 -0.83
CA PHE A 150 7.49 -20.74 -0.37
C PHE A 150 7.99 -19.99 0.85
N THR A 151 8.00 -18.67 0.82
CA THR A 151 8.08 -17.86 2.04
C THR A 151 6.79 -17.97 2.85
N GLN A 152 6.79 -17.52 4.11
CA GLN A 152 5.61 -17.60 4.98
C GLN A 152 4.35 -16.96 4.37
N GLY A 153 4.50 -15.80 3.73
CA GLY A 153 3.39 -15.10 3.05
C GLY A 153 2.95 -15.79 1.75
N GLN A 154 3.89 -16.30 0.96
CA GLN A 154 3.58 -17.08 -0.24
C GLN A 154 2.86 -18.38 0.13
N TYR A 155 3.36 -19.10 1.14
CA TYR A 155 2.78 -20.34 1.61
C TYR A 155 1.38 -20.14 2.18
N TYR A 156 1.11 -19.00 2.83
CA TYR A 156 -0.25 -18.69 3.28
C TYR A 156 -1.25 -18.78 2.11
N LEU A 157 -0.97 -18.12 0.98
CA LEU A 157 -1.85 -18.20 -0.20
C LEU A 157 -1.84 -19.59 -0.83
N ALA A 158 -0.66 -20.22 -0.92
CA ALA A 158 -0.53 -21.58 -1.43
C ALA A 158 -1.40 -22.56 -0.64
N ALA A 159 -1.53 -22.38 0.68
CA ALA A 159 -2.32 -23.25 1.53
C ALA A 159 -3.80 -23.31 1.15
N HIS A 160 -4.36 -22.23 0.58
CA HIS A 160 -5.74 -22.19 0.09
C HIS A 160 -5.94 -22.94 -1.24
N ALA A 161 -4.86 -23.36 -1.93
CA ALA A 161 -4.95 -24.08 -3.18
C ALA A 161 -5.48 -25.52 -2.99
N SER A 162 -6.06 -26.07 -4.06
CA SER A 162 -6.52 -27.46 -4.10
C SER A 162 -5.37 -28.45 -4.34
N GLU A 163 -4.32 -28.01 -5.02
CA GLU A 163 -3.10 -28.76 -5.26
C GLU A 163 -1.90 -27.83 -4.98
N VAL A 164 -1.00 -28.23 -4.08
CA VAL A 164 0.23 -27.52 -3.70
C VAL A 164 1.42 -28.39 -4.07
N TYR A 165 2.22 -27.93 -5.03
CA TYR A 165 3.41 -28.61 -5.49
C TYR A 165 4.67 -27.87 -5.05
N LEU A 166 5.62 -28.63 -4.52
CA LEU A 166 6.93 -28.11 -4.14
C LEU A 166 8.01 -28.77 -5.00
N HIS A 167 9.04 -28.03 -5.36
CA HIS A 167 10.20 -28.63 -6.01
C HIS A 167 10.86 -29.67 -5.07
N PRO A 168 11.38 -30.81 -5.57
CA PRO A 168 12.01 -31.83 -4.71
C PRO A 168 13.23 -31.35 -3.90
N MET A 169 13.86 -30.24 -4.32
CA MET A 169 14.94 -29.58 -3.57
C MET A 169 14.48 -28.29 -2.86
N GLY A 170 13.16 -28.12 -2.75
CA GLY A 170 12.51 -26.94 -2.23
C GLY A 170 12.26 -26.96 -0.73
N GLY A 171 11.54 -25.95 -0.24
CA GLY A 171 11.10 -25.89 1.14
C GLY A 171 10.00 -24.87 1.39
N VAL A 172 9.29 -25.05 2.50
CA VAL A 172 8.32 -24.08 3.03
C VAL A 172 8.97 -23.34 4.21
N LEU A 173 9.21 -22.04 4.08
CA LEU A 173 9.86 -21.23 5.10
C LEU A 173 8.82 -20.61 6.03
N LEU A 174 8.54 -21.31 7.13
CA LEU A 174 7.73 -20.78 8.24
C LEU A 174 8.64 -20.39 9.39
N TYR A 175 8.47 -19.18 9.91
CA TYR A 175 9.36 -18.62 10.94
C TYR A 175 8.60 -17.86 12.05
N GLY A 176 7.28 -17.79 11.97
CA GLY A 176 6.44 -17.05 12.92
C GLY A 176 6.43 -15.54 12.64
N TYR A 177 5.90 -14.77 13.58
CA TYR A 177 5.94 -13.31 13.53
C TYR A 177 6.79 -12.76 14.67
N GLY A 178 7.59 -11.74 14.36
CA GLY A 178 8.42 -11.05 15.34
C GLY A 178 8.60 -9.57 15.01
N THR A 179 9.11 -8.82 15.98
CA THR A 179 9.57 -7.45 15.77
C THR A 179 10.93 -7.26 16.43
N TYR A 180 11.91 -6.83 15.64
CA TYR A 180 13.31 -6.65 16.06
C TYR A 180 13.81 -5.25 15.70
N PRO A 181 13.27 -4.18 16.33
CA PRO A 181 13.68 -2.82 16.00
C PRO A 181 15.14 -2.56 16.40
N THR A 182 15.84 -1.77 15.58
CA THR A 182 17.19 -1.28 15.89
C THR A 182 17.13 -0.25 17.02
N TYR A 183 17.99 -0.40 18.02
CA TYR A 183 18.18 0.58 19.10
C TYR A 183 19.56 1.23 18.99
N MET A 184 19.61 2.56 19.10
CA MET A 184 20.77 3.37 18.73
C MET A 184 21.16 4.44 19.76
N LYS A 185 20.59 4.42 20.98
CA LYS A 185 20.94 5.38 22.05
C LYS A 185 22.45 5.45 22.28
N SER A 186 23.10 4.31 22.49
CA SER A 186 24.56 4.25 22.73
C SER A 186 25.36 4.79 21.54
N ALA A 187 24.92 4.57 20.31
CA ALA A 187 25.56 5.11 19.12
C ALA A 187 25.41 6.64 19.04
N LEU A 188 24.20 7.15 19.29
CA LEU A 188 23.92 8.59 19.32
C LEU A 188 24.71 9.31 20.42
N GLU A 189 24.83 8.71 21.61
CA GLU A 189 25.65 9.24 22.71
C GLU A 189 27.14 9.32 22.33
N ARG A 190 27.68 8.32 21.63
CA ARG A 190 29.06 8.34 21.12
C ARG A 190 29.27 9.40 20.05
N LEU A 191 28.27 9.61 19.20
CA LEU A 191 28.25 10.69 18.23
C LEU A 191 27.96 12.06 18.85
N LEU A 192 27.76 12.12 20.18
CA LEU A 192 27.43 13.32 20.94
C LEU A 192 26.14 14.00 20.47
N VAL A 193 25.25 13.24 19.83
CA VAL A 193 23.92 13.69 19.42
C VAL A 193 22.99 13.65 20.62
N ARG A 194 22.21 14.71 20.82
CA ARG A 194 21.23 14.77 21.90
C ARG A 194 19.81 14.70 21.35
N VAL A 195 19.09 13.65 21.70
CA VAL A 195 17.67 13.48 21.36
C VAL A 195 16.82 13.97 22.53
N HIS A 196 15.90 14.88 22.25
CA HIS A 196 14.92 15.44 23.17
C HIS A 196 13.56 14.85 22.81
N ALA A 197 12.94 14.14 23.75
CA ALA A 197 11.67 13.47 23.55
C ALA A 197 10.59 14.08 24.44
N PHE A 198 9.41 14.28 23.86
CA PHE A 198 8.19 14.74 24.50
C PHE A 198 7.13 13.69 24.20
N LYS A 199 6.58 13.00 25.19
CA LYS A 199 5.57 11.97 24.92
C LYS A 199 4.58 11.85 26.06
N VAL A 200 3.40 11.33 25.73
CA VAL A 200 2.41 10.87 26.71
C VAL A 200 1.99 9.44 26.36
N GLY A 201 1.94 8.58 27.37
CA GLY A 201 1.61 7.16 27.25
C GLY A 201 2.80 6.24 27.52
N SER A 202 2.59 5.29 28.43
CA SER A 202 3.57 4.25 28.80
C SER A 202 3.93 3.39 27.59
N TYR A 203 2.92 3.02 26.81
CA TYR A 203 3.02 2.20 25.61
C TYR A 203 3.30 3.00 24.33
N LYS A 204 3.56 4.31 24.43
CA LYS A 204 4.04 5.09 23.28
C LYS A 204 5.55 4.91 23.13
N THR A 205 5.94 3.87 22.39
CA THR A 205 7.31 3.32 22.33
C THR A 205 8.06 3.69 21.04
N ALA A 206 7.43 4.47 20.15
CA ALA A 206 8.01 4.90 18.87
C ALA A 206 9.38 5.60 19.00
N LEU A 207 9.67 6.24 20.13
CA LEU A 207 10.96 6.92 20.36
C LEU A 207 12.00 6.06 21.08
N GLU A 208 11.66 4.84 21.53
CA GLU A 208 12.61 3.99 22.25
C GLU A 208 13.89 3.68 21.47
N PRO A 209 13.87 3.42 20.14
CA PRO A 209 15.08 3.26 19.34
C PRO A 209 16.13 4.35 19.58
N PHE A 210 15.71 5.59 19.84
CA PHE A 210 16.61 6.73 20.02
C PHE A 210 16.96 7.00 21.49
N LEU A 211 16.19 6.45 22.43
CA LEU A 211 16.27 6.76 23.87
C LEU A 211 16.76 5.58 24.71
N ARG A 212 16.81 4.38 24.13
CA ARG A 212 17.17 3.11 24.77
C ARG A 212 18.10 2.29 23.86
N ASP A 213 18.72 1.27 24.43
CA ASP A 213 19.46 0.22 23.71
C ASP A 213 18.70 -1.12 23.70
N ASP A 214 17.49 -1.12 24.27
CA ASP A 214 16.64 -2.29 24.44
C ASP A 214 15.14 -1.92 24.44
N MET A 215 14.31 -2.94 24.21
CA MET A 215 12.85 -2.86 24.32
C MET A 215 12.41 -2.76 25.77
N SER A 216 11.55 -1.79 26.08
CA SER A 216 10.92 -1.70 27.41
C SER A 216 10.00 -2.88 27.71
N ASP A 217 9.63 -3.06 28.98
CA ASP A 217 8.71 -4.11 29.39
C ASP A 217 7.30 -3.85 28.85
N GLU A 218 6.88 -2.59 28.82
CA GLU A 218 5.60 -2.15 28.25
C GLU A 218 5.55 -2.40 26.73
N ALA A 219 6.63 -2.08 26.01
CA ALA A 219 6.75 -2.37 24.59
C ALA A 219 6.67 -3.88 24.33
N ARG A 220 7.38 -4.68 25.14
CA ARG A 220 7.41 -6.14 25.01
C ARG A 220 6.04 -6.76 25.26
N GLU A 221 5.36 -6.36 26.33
CA GLU A 221 4.01 -6.83 26.63
C GLU A 221 3.04 -6.52 25.48
N ALA A 222 3.01 -5.27 25.03
CA ALA A 222 2.10 -4.87 23.95
C ALA A 222 2.43 -5.59 22.63
N ASN A 223 3.72 -5.72 22.29
CA ASN A 223 4.14 -6.37 21.04
C ASN A 223 3.80 -7.86 21.02
N LEU A 224 4.10 -8.59 22.10
CA LEU A 224 3.74 -10.00 22.20
C LEU A 224 2.24 -10.22 22.07
N ALA A 225 1.42 -9.36 22.68
CA ALA A 225 -0.04 -9.53 22.67
C ALA A 225 -0.64 -9.49 21.26
N TRP A 226 -0.23 -8.57 20.37
CA TRP A 226 -0.76 -8.55 19.01
C TRP A 226 -0.05 -9.56 18.09
N LEU A 227 1.24 -9.85 18.31
CA LEU A 227 1.95 -10.90 17.56
C LEU A 227 1.31 -12.28 17.77
N GLU A 228 0.91 -12.59 19.00
CA GLU A 228 0.25 -13.86 19.33
C GLU A 228 -1.06 -14.03 18.57
N VAL A 229 -1.87 -12.96 18.46
CA VAL A 229 -3.11 -12.97 17.67
C VAL A 229 -2.83 -13.23 16.19
N LEU A 230 -1.85 -12.53 15.61
CA LEU A 230 -1.48 -12.70 14.21
C LEU A 230 -0.99 -14.14 13.94
N TRP A 231 -0.12 -14.66 14.80
CA TRP A 231 0.42 -16.01 14.63
C TRP A 231 -0.63 -17.10 14.87
N ALA A 232 -1.52 -16.91 15.85
CA ALA A 232 -2.65 -17.81 16.07
C ALA A 232 -3.59 -17.86 14.86
N ALA A 233 -3.90 -16.70 14.25
CA ALA A 233 -4.69 -16.63 13.04
C ALA A 233 -4.01 -17.35 11.86
N TYR A 234 -2.73 -17.06 11.60
CA TYR A 234 -1.95 -17.75 10.55
C TYR A 234 -2.00 -19.27 10.71
N ARG A 235 -1.65 -19.77 11.91
CA ARG A 235 -1.64 -21.22 12.20
C ARG A 235 -3.02 -21.83 11.99
N LYS A 236 -4.06 -21.18 12.51
CA LYS A 236 -5.44 -21.65 12.37
C LYS A 236 -5.84 -21.77 10.90
N ASP A 237 -5.60 -20.72 10.13
CA ASP A 237 -5.99 -20.66 8.72
C ASP A 237 -5.25 -21.73 7.92
N VAL A 238 -3.91 -21.83 8.04
CA VAL A 238 -3.12 -22.86 7.37
C VAL A 238 -3.52 -24.28 7.78
N THR A 239 -3.74 -24.52 9.08
CA THR A 239 -4.16 -25.83 9.59
C THR A 239 -5.51 -26.25 8.99
N ILE A 240 -6.46 -25.33 8.90
CA ILE A 240 -7.78 -25.58 8.30
C ILE A 240 -7.65 -25.86 6.80
N GLN A 241 -6.95 -25.00 6.06
CA GLN A 241 -6.89 -25.09 4.59
C GLN A 241 -6.15 -26.34 4.10
N ARG A 242 -5.12 -26.77 4.83
CA ARG A 242 -4.36 -27.97 4.53
C ARG A 242 -4.87 -29.23 5.26
N ALA A 243 -5.96 -29.11 6.02
CA ALA A 243 -6.54 -30.18 6.83
C ALA A 243 -5.52 -30.89 7.72
N LEU A 244 -4.60 -30.11 8.32
CA LEU A 244 -3.52 -30.63 9.15
C LEU A 244 -4.01 -31.01 10.55
N PRO A 245 -3.41 -32.00 11.20
CA PRO A 245 -3.57 -32.19 12.63
C PRO A 245 -3.18 -30.94 13.43
N GLU A 246 -3.86 -30.73 14.57
CA GLU A 246 -3.55 -29.62 15.48
C GLU A 246 -2.09 -29.68 15.95
N GLY A 247 -1.41 -28.53 15.98
CA GLY A 247 -0.02 -28.41 16.43
C GLY A 247 1.04 -28.70 15.36
N VAL A 248 0.69 -29.19 14.17
CA VAL A 248 1.68 -29.47 13.10
C VAL A 248 2.45 -28.23 12.67
N VAL A 249 1.77 -27.08 12.51
CA VAL A 249 2.44 -25.83 12.13
C VAL A 249 3.41 -25.35 13.23
N ASP A 250 3.08 -25.58 14.51
CA ASP A 250 3.98 -25.25 15.62
C ASP A 250 5.18 -26.19 15.69
N GLY A 251 4.95 -27.50 15.56
CA GLY A 251 6.01 -28.49 15.53
C GLY A 251 6.96 -28.29 14.35
N TYR A 252 6.42 -27.93 13.18
CA TYR A 252 7.23 -27.60 12.00
C TYR A 252 8.28 -26.52 12.29
N VAL A 253 7.90 -25.47 13.02
CA VAL A 253 8.79 -24.34 13.35
C VAL A 253 9.68 -24.65 14.55
N ASN A 254 9.13 -25.23 15.63
CA ASN A 254 9.84 -25.38 16.90
C ASN A 254 10.69 -26.66 16.99
N ASP A 255 10.27 -27.72 16.28
CA ASP A 255 10.89 -29.05 16.32
C ASP A 255 11.53 -29.41 14.96
N MET A 256 11.90 -28.39 14.17
CA MET A 256 12.38 -28.54 12.79
C MET A 256 13.54 -29.53 12.64
N VAL A 257 14.46 -29.59 13.61
CA VAL A 257 15.60 -30.53 13.58
C VAL A 257 15.12 -31.97 13.64
N GLU A 258 14.16 -32.28 14.51
CA GLU A 258 13.63 -33.64 14.64
C GLU A 258 12.90 -34.07 13.36
N HIS A 259 12.08 -33.18 12.80
CA HIS A 259 11.39 -33.42 11.53
C HIS A 259 12.37 -33.60 10.36
N LEU A 260 13.44 -32.82 10.34
CA LEU A 260 14.46 -32.92 9.29
C LEU A 260 15.28 -34.20 9.42
N ASP A 261 15.60 -34.65 10.64
CA ASP A 261 16.25 -35.93 10.90
C ASP A 261 15.38 -37.10 10.42
N GLN A 262 14.06 -37.04 10.63
CA GLN A 262 13.08 -38.03 10.13
C GLN A 262 13.02 -38.06 8.60
N ALA A 263 13.21 -36.90 7.95
CA ALA A 263 13.27 -36.76 6.50
C ALA A 263 14.71 -36.92 5.93
N GLU A 264 15.67 -37.42 6.71
CA GLU A 264 17.07 -37.63 6.30
C GLU A 264 17.77 -36.37 5.73
N GLY A 265 17.38 -35.18 6.21
CA GLY A 265 17.94 -33.91 5.72
C GLY A 265 17.23 -33.31 4.51
N ASP A 266 16.18 -33.94 3.99
CA ASP A 266 15.42 -33.46 2.84
C ASP A 266 14.24 -32.57 3.29
N VAL A 267 14.38 -31.26 3.06
CA VAL A 267 13.38 -30.24 3.45
C VAL A 267 12.08 -30.39 2.64
N GLY A 268 12.18 -30.80 1.38
CA GLY A 268 11.01 -31.03 0.54
C GLY A 268 10.22 -32.24 1.05
N GLN A 269 10.92 -33.32 1.36
CA GLN A 269 10.32 -34.53 1.92
C GLN A 269 9.70 -34.25 3.29
N MET A 270 10.36 -33.47 4.14
CA MET A 270 9.80 -33.02 5.43
C MET A 270 8.47 -32.28 5.26
N ALA A 271 8.38 -31.36 4.29
CA ALA A 271 7.14 -30.63 4.01
C ALA A 271 6.03 -31.55 3.49
N LEU A 272 6.37 -32.55 2.66
CA LEU A 272 5.44 -33.55 2.17
C LEU A 272 4.94 -34.48 3.29
N ASP A 273 5.85 -34.99 4.12
CA ASP A 273 5.54 -35.92 5.22
C ASP A 273 4.62 -35.30 6.27
N LEU A 274 4.79 -33.99 6.52
CA LEU A 274 3.94 -33.21 7.43
C LEU A 274 2.65 -32.72 6.78
N GLY A 275 2.42 -33.01 5.49
CA GLY A 275 1.19 -32.66 4.77
C GLY A 275 1.10 -31.19 4.34
N LEU A 276 2.18 -30.41 4.48
CA LEU A 276 2.20 -29.01 4.05
C LEU A 276 2.00 -28.88 2.54
N VAL A 277 2.50 -29.84 1.77
CA VAL A 277 2.39 -29.88 0.32
C VAL A 277 1.81 -31.22 -0.14
N ASP A 278 1.22 -31.26 -1.33
CA ASP A 278 0.55 -32.45 -1.85
C ASP A 278 1.51 -33.41 -2.58
N ASP A 279 2.55 -32.87 -3.23
CA ASP A 279 3.52 -33.68 -3.96
C ASP A 279 4.82 -32.89 -4.25
N LEU A 280 5.91 -33.62 -4.47
CA LEU A 280 7.20 -33.07 -4.89
C LEU A 280 7.35 -33.19 -6.40
N LYS A 281 7.24 -32.06 -7.10
CA LYS A 281 7.25 -32.00 -8.57
C LYS A 281 8.26 -31.00 -9.09
N THR A 282 9.02 -31.44 -10.09
CA THR A 282 9.83 -30.51 -10.91
C THR A 282 8.91 -29.57 -11.69
N ARG A 283 9.43 -28.40 -12.07
CA ARG A 283 8.73 -27.44 -12.93
C ARG A 283 8.16 -28.08 -14.22
N SER A 284 8.87 -29.07 -14.79
CA SER A 284 8.39 -29.83 -15.96
C SER A 284 7.23 -30.78 -15.65
N GLN A 285 7.18 -31.38 -14.46
CA GLN A 285 6.03 -32.18 -14.02
C GLN A 285 4.81 -31.30 -13.75
N VAL A 286 4.99 -30.15 -13.08
CA VAL A 286 3.91 -29.18 -12.87
C VAL A 286 3.37 -28.67 -14.21
N ARG A 287 4.24 -28.27 -15.15
CA ARG A 287 3.80 -27.85 -16.49
C ARG A 287 2.97 -28.91 -17.20
N ARG A 288 3.35 -30.20 -17.10
CA ARG A 288 2.55 -31.29 -17.68
C ARG A 288 1.17 -31.38 -17.03
N ARG A 289 1.09 -31.27 -15.70
CA ARG A 289 -0.19 -31.24 -14.97
C ARG A 289 -1.07 -30.07 -15.43
N LEU A 290 -0.51 -28.89 -15.61
CA LEU A 290 -1.25 -27.72 -16.09
C LEU A 290 -1.72 -27.90 -17.55
N VAL A 291 -0.90 -28.49 -18.42
CA VAL A 291 -1.32 -28.84 -19.79
C VAL A 291 -2.44 -29.88 -19.79
N GLU A 292 -2.46 -30.82 -18.85
CA GLU A 292 -3.57 -31.79 -18.71
C GLU A 292 -4.87 -31.09 -18.26
N LEU A 293 -4.78 -30.06 -17.41
CA LEU A 293 -5.93 -29.33 -16.90
C LEU A 293 -6.53 -28.39 -17.94
N VAL A 294 -5.70 -27.57 -18.59
CA VAL A 294 -6.17 -26.48 -19.45
C VAL A 294 -5.66 -26.56 -20.88
N GLY A 295 -4.87 -27.55 -21.26
CA GLY A 295 -4.31 -27.71 -22.61
C GLY A 295 -2.99 -26.95 -22.82
N ALA A 296 -2.33 -27.24 -23.94
CA ALA A 296 -1.06 -26.61 -24.31
C ALA A 296 -1.27 -25.18 -24.83
N GLY A 297 -0.40 -24.26 -24.45
CA GLY A 297 -0.40 -22.86 -24.88
C GLY A 297 1.00 -22.40 -25.31
N ARG A 298 1.10 -21.16 -25.80
CA ARG A 298 2.34 -20.58 -26.31
C ARG A 298 3.48 -20.65 -25.29
N ASP A 299 3.17 -20.38 -24.02
CA ASP A 299 4.13 -20.31 -22.92
C ASP A 299 4.08 -21.55 -22.01
N GLY A 300 3.67 -22.69 -22.57
CA GLY A 300 3.62 -23.99 -21.89
C GLY A 300 2.20 -24.54 -21.81
N PHE A 301 1.31 -23.84 -21.12
CA PHE A 301 -0.11 -24.19 -20.98
C PHE A 301 -0.99 -23.00 -21.38
N ARG A 302 -2.28 -23.23 -21.67
CA ARG A 302 -3.22 -22.14 -21.99
C ARG A 302 -3.47 -21.32 -20.74
N GLN A 303 -3.02 -20.08 -20.74
CA GLN A 303 -3.03 -19.22 -19.57
C GLN A 303 -3.29 -17.77 -19.94
N ILE A 304 -3.79 -17.02 -18.97
CA ILE A 304 -3.89 -15.57 -19.01
C ILE A 304 -3.50 -15.03 -17.64
N ARG A 305 -2.61 -14.02 -17.59
CA ARG A 305 -2.24 -13.37 -16.34
C ARG A 305 -3.38 -12.48 -15.84
N HIS A 306 -3.49 -12.34 -14.53
CA HIS A 306 -4.57 -11.59 -13.87
C HIS A 306 -4.71 -10.13 -14.33
N ASP A 307 -3.61 -9.42 -14.55
CA ASP A 307 -3.58 -8.05 -15.07
C ASP A 307 -4.19 -7.96 -16.47
N ARG A 308 -3.72 -8.82 -17.39
CA ARG A 308 -4.26 -8.90 -18.74
C ARG A 308 -5.71 -9.38 -18.75
N TYR A 309 -6.06 -10.32 -17.88
CA TYR A 309 -7.43 -10.81 -17.74
C TYR A 309 -8.39 -9.69 -17.37
N LEU A 310 -8.04 -8.85 -16.37
CA LEU A 310 -8.89 -7.73 -15.97
C LEU A 310 -9.11 -6.70 -17.08
N GLU A 311 -8.08 -6.41 -17.89
CA GLU A 311 -8.20 -5.51 -19.03
C GLU A 311 -9.24 -6.01 -20.05
N LEU A 312 -9.34 -7.32 -20.23
CA LEU A 312 -10.24 -7.96 -21.20
C LEU A 312 -11.62 -8.30 -20.61
N ALA A 313 -11.70 -8.58 -19.31
CA ALA A 313 -12.91 -9.06 -18.64
C ALA A 313 -13.78 -7.93 -18.10
N ARG A 314 -13.23 -6.75 -17.78
CA ARG A 314 -14.01 -5.63 -17.25
C ARG A 314 -15.01 -5.13 -18.32
N PRO A 315 -16.33 -5.21 -18.07
CA PRO A 315 -17.32 -4.79 -19.05
C PRO A 315 -17.24 -3.26 -19.28
N ALA A 316 -17.25 -2.83 -20.55
CA ALA A 316 -17.20 -1.42 -20.96
C ALA A 316 -18.48 -0.61 -20.63
N SER A 317 -19.33 -1.07 -19.72
CA SER A 317 -20.67 -0.51 -19.49
C SER A 317 -20.64 0.73 -18.58
N GLU A 318 -20.10 1.85 -19.09
CA GLU A 318 -20.15 3.15 -18.39
C GLU A 318 -21.57 3.73 -18.34
N LEU A 319 -22.43 3.43 -19.32
CA LEU A 319 -23.70 4.15 -19.48
C LEU A 319 -24.74 3.82 -18.38
N ALA A 320 -24.77 2.57 -17.89
CA ALA A 320 -25.64 2.18 -16.78
C ALA A 320 -25.11 2.69 -15.42
N SER A 321 -23.78 2.78 -15.27
CA SER A 321 -23.13 3.22 -14.04
C SER A 321 -23.26 4.72 -13.76
N LEU A 322 -23.46 5.54 -14.80
CA LEU A 322 -23.63 6.99 -14.64
C LEU A 322 -24.91 7.39 -13.89
N MET A 323 -25.93 6.53 -13.88
CA MET A 323 -27.24 6.82 -13.27
C MET A 323 -27.45 6.14 -11.91
N ARG A 324 -26.52 5.29 -11.46
CA ARG A 324 -26.64 4.54 -10.21
C ARG A 324 -26.09 5.32 -9.03
N SER A 325 -26.71 5.11 -7.86
CA SER A 325 -26.14 5.56 -6.59
C SER A 325 -24.85 4.80 -6.30
N LYS A 326 -23.86 5.47 -5.72
CA LYS A 326 -22.53 4.91 -5.52
C LYS A 326 -22.10 4.91 -4.06
N VAL A 327 -21.32 3.91 -3.69
CA VAL A 327 -20.46 3.93 -2.50
C VAL A 327 -19.06 4.33 -2.96
N GLY A 328 -18.55 5.44 -2.43
CA GLY A 328 -17.21 5.92 -2.76
C GLY A 328 -16.15 5.30 -1.85
N VAL A 329 -15.11 4.67 -2.41
CA VAL A 329 -13.96 4.20 -1.65
C VAL A 329 -12.84 5.22 -1.76
N VAL A 330 -12.38 5.73 -0.60
CA VAL A 330 -11.26 6.66 -0.49
C VAL A 330 -10.14 5.95 0.24
N VAL A 331 -9.00 5.73 -0.43
CA VAL A 331 -7.87 4.98 0.13
C VAL A 331 -6.84 5.94 0.73
N GLY A 332 -6.49 5.72 2.01
CA GLY A 332 -5.37 6.33 2.70
C GLY A 332 -4.30 5.29 3.01
N ARG A 333 -3.25 5.20 2.18
CA ARG A 333 -2.09 4.31 2.37
C ARG A 333 -0.81 5.10 2.66
N GLY A 334 -0.06 4.65 3.68
CA GLY A 334 1.28 5.15 4.00
C GLY A 334 1.33 6.12 5.18
N MET A 335 2.50 6.73 5.40
CA MET A 335 2.70 7.72 6.48
C MET A 335 1.86 8.97 6.23
N ILE A 336 1.24 9.49 7.29
CA ILE A 336 0.46 10.74 7.26
C ILE A 336 1.40 11.93 7.42
N VAL A 337 1.34 12.87 6.47
CA VAL A 337 2.19 14.06 6.42
C VAL A 337 1.40 15.28 5.97
N ASP A 338 1.89 16.47 6.33
CA ASP A 338 1.20 17.72 6.02
C ASP A 338 1.27 18.10 4.55
N GLY A 339 0.22 18.79 4.10
CA GLY A 339 0.12 19.32 2.75
C GLY A 339 -0.33 18.27 1.72
N LYS A 340 -0.02 18.55 0.46
CA LYS A 340 -0.32 17.63 -0.65
C LYS A 340 0.78 16.59 -0.79
N ARG A 341 0.38 15.34 -1.03
CA ARG A 341 1.25 14.24 -1.45
C ARG A 341 0.65 13.48 -2.62
N ARG A 342 1.52 12.75 -3.32
CA ARG A 342 1.15 11.72 -4.29
C ARG A 342 0.94 10.39 -3.56
N ALA A 343 0.33 9.42 -4.25
CA ALA A 343 0.10 8.08 -3.70
C ALA A 343 1.40 7.41 -3.23
N GLY A 344 1.31 6.59 -2.18
CA GLY A 344 2.45 6.05 -1.42
C GLY A 344 2.69 6.76 -0.07
N GLN A 345 2.10 7.95 0.12
CA GLN A 345 1.98 8.66 1.39
C GLN A 345 0.60 9.30 1.52
N ILE A 346 0.15 9.55 2.74
CA ILE A 346 -1.10 10.26 3.00
C ILE A 346 -0.78 11.75 3.20
N GLY A 347 -1.04 12.57 2.19
CA GLY A 347 -1.02 14.03 2.34
C GLY A 347 -2.35 14.51 2.91
N GLY A 348 -2.34 15.20 4.06
CA GLY A 348 -3.54 15.71 4.71
C GLY A 348 -4.48 16.47 3.77
N ASP A 349 -3.93 17.40 2.98
CA ASP A 349 -4.71 18.19 2.00
C ASP A 349 -5.20 17.34 0.82
N THR A 350 -4.41 16.34 0.41
CA THR A 350 -4.79 15.45 -0.70
C THR A 350 -6.00 14.61 -0.28
N LEU A 351 -5.90 13.88 0.83
CA LEU A 351 -6.94 12.95 1.26
C LEU A 351 -8.21 13.69 1.70
N ALA A 352 -8.09 14.82 2.42
CA ALA A 352 -9.22 15.70 2.71
C ALA A 352 -9.87 16.23 1.42
N GLY A 353 -9.09 16.57 0.40
CA GLY A 353 -9.60 16.93 -0.92
C GLY A 353 -10.38 15.81 -1.60
N LEU A 354 -9.95 14.55 -1.48
CA LEU A 354 -10.67 13.39 -2.00
C LEU A 354 -12.02 13.20 -1.28
N LEU A 355 -12.03 13.26 0.05
CA LEU A 355 -13.24 13.18 0.87
C LEU A 355 -14.21 14.32 0.55
N LYS A 356 -13.70 15.55 0.41
CA LYS A 356 -14.50 16.71 -0.02
C LYS A 356 -15.15 16.49 -1.38
N ARG A 357 -14.42 15.94 -2.36
CA ARG A 357 -15.00 15.61 -3.67
C ARG A 357 -16.12 14.58 -3.54
N ALA A 358 -15.91 13.52 -2.74
CA ALA A 358 -16.94 12.53 -2.48
C ALA A 358 -18.17 13.14 -1.77
N ARG A 359 -17.96 14.12 -0.88
CA ARG A 359 -19.00 14.90 -0.22
C ARG A 359 -19.83 15.72 -1.20
N GLU A 360 -19.17 16.35 -2.16
CA GLU A 360 -19.80 17.25 -3.14
C GLU A 360 -20.41 16.51 -4.34
N ASP A 361 -20.02 15.26 -4.60
CA ASP A 361 -20.58 14.42 -5.66
C ASP A 361 -21.98 13.89 -5.29
N GLY A 362 -23.02 14.33 -6.02
CA GLY A 362 -24.40 13.91 -5.76
C GLY A 362 -24.70 12.42 -6.01
N THR A 363 -23.85 11.72 -6.78
CA THR A 363 -24.00 10.28 -7.07
C THR A 363 -23.47 9.41 -5.93
N ILE A 364 -22.50 9.90 -5.16
CA ILE A 364 -21.93 9.20 -3.99
C ILE A 364 -22.84 9.41 -2.79
N ARG A 365 -23.39 8.32 -2.25
CA ARG A 365 -24.38 8.34 -1.14
C ARG A 365 -23.77 7.95 0.21
N ALA A 366 -22.68 7.18 0.20
CA ALA A 366 -21.86 6.86 1.37
C ALA A 366 -20.39 6.73 0.96
N VAL A 367 -19.48 6.80 1.92
CA VAL A 367 -18.05 6.57 1.70
C VAL A 367 -17.49 5.50 2.62
N VAL A 368 -16.62 4.67 2.06
CA VAL A 368 -15.68 3.84 2.82
C VAL A 368 -14.31 4.51 2.80
N LEU A 369 -13.78 4.84 3.98
CA LEU A 369 -12.41 5.30 4.17
C LEU A 369 -11.53 4.06 4.43
N ARG A 370 -10.83 3.58 3.40
CA ARG A 370 -9.93 2.40 3.49
C ARG A 370 -8.54 2.85 3.95
N ILE A 371 -8.12 2.38 5.13
CA ILE A 371 -6.92 2.88 5.83
C ILE A 371 -5.86 1.79 5.92
N ASP A 372 -4.66 2.11 5.46
CA ASP A 372 -3.45 1.28 5.64
C ASP A 372 -2.28 2.19 6.05
N SER A 373 -2.29 2.58 7.33
CA SER A 373 -1.38 3.58 7.89
C SER A 373 -1.07 3.33 9.36
N GLY A 374 0.22 3.38 9.71
CA GLY A 374 0.69 3.49 11.09
C GLY A 374 0.49 4.88 11.71
N GLY A 375 -0.01 5.87 10.96
CA GLY A 375 -0.19 7.25 11.39
C GLY A 375 0.86 8.22 10.85
N GLY A 376 1.13 9.31 11.58
CA GLY A 376 2.07 10.37 11.20
C GLY A 376 1.74 11.71 11.87
N SER A 377 1.70 12.78 11.08
CA SER A 377 1.33 14.14 11.50
C SER A 377 -0.06 14.18 12.15
N ALA A 378 -0.14 14.73 13.36
CA ALA A 378 -1.41 14.89 14.07
C ALA A 378 -2.27 15.97 13.43
N PHE A 379 -1.66 17.06 12.95
CA PHE A 379 -2.36 18.13 12.24
C PHE A 379 -2.99 17.63 10.94
N ALA A 380 -2.23 16.91 10.11
CA ALA A 380 -2.76 16.34 8.87
C ALA A 380 -3.88 15.34 9.15
N SER A 381 -3.76 14.52 10.20
CA SER A 381 -4.83 13.62 10.65
C SER A 381 -6.09 14.38 11.04
N GLU A 382 -5.95 15.53 11.72
CA GLU A 382 -7.08 16.40 12.07
C GLU A 382 -7.73 17.02 10.83
N VAL A 383 -6.95 17.48 9.85
CA VAL A 383 -7.47 18.01 8.57
C VAL A 383 -8.35 16.97 7.86
N ILE A 384 -7.93 15.70 7.85
CA ILE A 384 -8.71 14.60 7.27
C ILE A 384 -9.97 14.34 8.11
N ARG A 385 -9.83 14.27 9.44
CA ARG A 385 -10.92 14.04 10.39
C ARG A 385 -12.06 15.05 10.23
N GLN A 386 -11.72 16.32 9.97
CA GLN A 386 -12.71 17.38 9.74
C GLN A 386 -13.58 17.11 8.50
N GLU A 387 -13.02 16.62 7.40
CA GLU A 387 -13.84 16.25 6.24
C GLU A 387 -14.69 14.99 6.49
N VAL A 388 -14.23 14.06 7.34
CA VAL A 388 -15.08 12.94 7.81
C VAL A 388 -16.30 13.47 8.58
N LEU A 389 -16.11 14.43 9.50
CA LEU A 389 -17.22 15.07 10.20
C LEU A 389 -18.16 15.80 9.24
N LEU A 390 -17.62 16.60 8.31
CA LEU A 390 -18.43 17.33 7.33
C LEU A 390 -19.24 16.40 6.41
N MET A 391 -18.71 15.21 6.10
CA MET A 391 -19.44 14.18 5.35
C MET A 391 -20.66 13.69 6.13
N ARG A 392 -20.47 13.39 7.42
CA ARG A 392 -21.56 12.95 8.31
C ARG A 392 -22.60 14.05 8.50
N GLU A 393 -22.17 15.30 8.70
CA GLU A 393 -23.05 16.47 8.77
C GLU A 393 -23.87 16.67 7.48
N ALA A 394 -23.29 16.34 6.32
CA ALA A 394 -23.98 16.36 5.03
C ALA A 394 -24.96 15.18 4.83
N GLY A 395 -25.10 14.29 5.83
CA GLY A 395 -25.99 13.13 5.78
C GLY A 395 -25.46 11.99 4.91
N LYS A 396 -24.15 11.97 4.61
CA LYS A 396 -23.49 10.88 3.90
C LYS A 396 -22.73 10.01 4.90
N PRO A 397 -23.15 8.75 5.12
CA PRO A 397 -22.46 7.87 6.06
C PRO A 397 -21.00 7.66 5.67
N VAL A 398 -20.12 7.62 6.67
CA VAL A 398 -18.71 7.27 6.52
C VAL A 398 -18.43 6.00 7.31
N VAL A 399 -17.96 4.96 6.64
CA VAL A 399 -17.47 3.73 7.27
C VAL A 399 -15.97 3.67 7.13
N ALA A 400 -15.23 3.49 8.23
CA ALA A 400 -13.79 3.23 8.16
C ALA A 400 -13.56 1.73 7.95
N SER A 401 -12.70 1.38 6.99
CA SER A 401 -12.23 0.01 6.75
C SER A 401 -10.74 -0.04 6.99
N MET A 402 -10.31 -0.77 8.01
CA MET A 402 -8.91 -0.90 8.38
C MET A 402 -8.30 -2.10 7.66
N SER A 403 -7.26 -1.86 6.87
CA SER A 403 -6.45 -2.90 6.24
C SER A 403 -5.45 -3.46 7.26
N SER A 404 -4.20 -3.72 6.87
CA SER A 404 -3.18 -4.31 7.74
C SER A 404 -2.86 -3.43 8.94
N VAL A 405 -2.81 -2.10 8.75
CA VAL A 405 -2.56 -1.17 9.85
C VAL A 405 -3.50 0.04 9.79
N ALA A 406 -4.10 0.41 10.90
CA ALA A 406 -4.82 1.68 11.05
C ALA A 406 -4.61 2.20 12.48
N ALA A 407 -3.37 2.60 12.78
CA ALA A 407 -2.95 2.95 14.13
C ALA A 407 -2.61 4.43 14.24
N SER A 408 -2.71 4.97 15.45
CA SER A 408 -2.34 6.33 15.80
C SER A 408 -3.06 7.38 14.94
N GLY A 409 -2.40 8.18 14.11
CA GLY A 409 -3.06 9.12 13.19
C GLY A 409 -4.06 8.44 12.24
N GLY A 410 -3.83 7.16 11.89
CA GLY A 410 -4.80 6.34 11.16
C GLY A 410 -6.09 6.12 11.97
N TYR A 411 -5.97 5.84 13.28
CA TYR A 411 -7.12 5.73 14.17
C TYR A 411 -7.77 7.10 14.45
N TRP A 412 -6.98 8.18 14.51
CA TRP A 412 -7.47 9.56 14.69
C TRP A 412 -8.48 9.96 13.61
N MET A 413 -8.21 9.64 12.34
CA MET A 413 -9.12 9.92 11.24
C MET A 413 -10.29 8.91 11.13
N ALA A 414 -10.13 7.69 11.66
CA ALA A 414 -11.16 6.66 11.67
C ALA A 414 -12.19 6.84 12.79
N ALA A 415 -11.76 7.32 13.97
CA ALA A 415 -12.58 7.46 15.17
C ALA A 415 -13.95 8.13 14.98
N PRO A 416 -14.09 9.22 14.19
CA PRO A 416 -15.40 9.86 13.99
C PRO A 416 -16.29 9.16 12.95
N ALA A 417 -15.89 8.04 12.32
CA ALA A 417 -16.72 7.33 11.36
C ALA A 417 -18.02 6.82 12.02
N ASP A 418 -19.06 6.61 11.23
CA ASP A 418 -20.33 6.05 11.70
C ASP A 418 -20.20 4.56 12.08
N GLU A 419 -19.21 3.88 11.49
CA GLU A 419 -18.84 2.51 11.78
C GLU A 419 -17.37 2.26 11.42
N ILE A 420 -16.71 1.36 12.14
CA ILE A 420 -15.33 0.94 11.92
C ILE A 420 -15.28 -0.58 11.77
N TRP A 421 -14.76 -1.04 10.63
CA TRP A 421 -14.49 -2.44 10.34
C TRP A 421 -12.98 -2.69 10.28
N ALA A 422 -12.53 -3.80 10.86
CA ALA A 422 -11.13 -4.22 10.80
C ALA A 422 -11.03 -5.73 10.62
N ALA A 423 -9.98 -6.22 9.96
CA ALA A 423 -9.69 -7.66 9.99
C ALA A 423 -9.31 -8.07 11.43
N PRO A 424 -9.54 -9.32 11.84
CA PRO A 424 -9.10 -9.81 13.16
C PRO A 424 -7.62 -9.53 13.43
N THR A 425 -6.79 -9.61 12.39
CA THR A 425 -5.34 -9.42 12.41
C THR A 425 -4.89 -8.02 12.00
N THR A 426 -5.81 -7.06 11.82
CA THR A 426 -5.45 -5.64 11.65
C THR A 426 -4.70 -5.15 12.89
N ILE A 427 -3.69 -4.30 12.70
CA ILE A 427 -3.00 -3.62 13.79
C ILE A 427 -3.57 -2.19 13.92
N THR A 428 -4.16 -1.87 15.06
CA THR A 428 -4.84 -0.59 15.31
C THR A 428 -4.59 -0.07 16.73
N GLY A 429 -5.35 0.93 17.18
CA GLY A 429 -5.13 1.65 18.42
C GLY A 429 -3.96 2.62 18.30
N SER A 430 -2.92 2.45 19.12
CA SER A 430 -1.81 3.39 19.30
C SER A 430 -2.26 4.83 19.57
N ILE A 431 -3.30 4.95 20.41
CA ILE A 431 -3.90 6.21 20.83
C ILE A 431 -2.92 6.90 21.79
N GLY A 432 -2.04 7.71 21.23
CA GLY A 432 -0.96 8.38 21.94
C GLY A 432 -0.15 9.25 21.00
N ILE A 433 0.54 10.25 21.56
CA ILE A 433 1.22 11.30 20.80
C ILE A 433 2.65 11.50 21.34
N PHE A 434 3.56 11.84 20.44
CA PHE A 434 4.92 12.22 20.80
C PHE A 434 5.42 13.39 19.93
N GLY A 435 6.44 14.08 20.42
CA GLY A 435 7.27 15.00 19.68
C GLY A 435 8.73 14.69 19.98
N ALA A 436 9.60 14.89 19.01
CA ALA A 436 11.03 14.65 19.17
C ALA A 436 11.84 15.71 18.42
N MET A 437 13.00 16.04 18.97
CA MET A 437 13.98 16.93 18.35
C MET A 437 15.39 16.41 18.62
N ALA A 438 16.29 16.55 17.67
CA ALA A 438 17.71 16.26 17.86
C ALA A 438 18.53 17.56 17.80
N THR A 439 19.52 17.68 18.68
CA THR A 439 20.53 18.74 18.63
C THR A 439 21.93 18.12 18.51
N PHE A 440 22.79 18.81 17.78
CA PHE A 440 24.13 18.37 17.38
C PHE A 440 25.21 19.32 17.90
N GLU A 441 24.88 20.17 18.87
CA GLU A 441 25.78 21.20 19.39
C GLU A 441 27.08 20.59 19.93
N ARG A 442 26.99 19.41 20.56
CA ARG A 442 28.16 18.72 21.13
C ARG A 442 28.94 17.94 20.07
N SER A 443 28.25 17.35 19.09
CA SER A 443 28.87 16.69 17.94
C SER A 443 29.73 17.69 17.15
N LEU A 444 29.18 18.87 16.90
CA LEU A 444 29.84 19.95 16.16
C LEU A 444 30.98 20.57 16.97
N ASP A 445 30.78 20.82 18.26
CA ASP A 445 31.83 21.31 19.16
C ASP A 445 33.05 20.37 19.17
N ALA A 446 32.83 19.05 19.20
CA ALA A 446 33.89 18.05 19.18
C ALA A 446 34.77 18.06 17.91
N ILE A 447 34.28 18.64 16.80
CA ILE A 447 35.02 18.80 15.55
C ILE A 447 35.42 20.25 15.26
N GLY A 448 35.29 21.15 16.25
CA GLY A 448 35.66 22.56 16.13
C GLY A 448 34.68 23.42 15.33
N VAL A 449 33.43 22.98 15.18
CA VAL A 449 32.35 23.76 14.54
C VAL A 449 31.46 24.34 15.63
N HIS A 450 31.32 25.67 15.62
CA HIS A 450 30.53 26.39 16.63
C HIS A 450 29.45 27.26 15.97
N ALA A 451 28.36 27.47 16.69
CA ALA A 451 27.29 28.40 16.32
C ALA A 451 27.19 29.51 17.37
N ASP A 452 27.35 30.76 16.94
CA ASP A 452 27.21 31.96 17.78
C ASP A 452 26.43 33.05 17.04
N GLY A 453 25.76 33.92 17.78
CA GLY A 453 24.95 34.99 17.23
C GLY A 453 24.02 35.63 18.26
N VAL A 454 23.22 36.60 17.80
CA VAL A 454 22.28 37.34 18.63
C VAL A 454 20.86 37.14 18.18
N GLY A 455 19.93 37.13 19.13
CA GLY A 455 18.51 37.02 18.93
C GLY A 455 17.79 38.22 19.52
N THR A 456 16.66 38.61 18.92
CA THR A 456 15.80 39.67 19.48
C THR A 456 14.95 39.19 20.65
N THR A 457 14.83 37.86 20.83
CA THR A 457 14.09 37.19 21.91
C THR A 457 14.80 35.89 22.31
N ASP A 458 14.44 35.32 23.46
CA ASP A 458 14.96 34.02 23.89
C ASP A 458 14.57 32.87 22.93
N LEU A 459 13.47 33.03 22.19
CA LEU A 459 13.03 32.07 21.19
C LEU A 459 13.90 32.06 19.93
N ALA A 460 14.57 33.18 19.62
CA ALA A 460 15.36 33.30 18.41
C ALA A 460 16.49 32.26 18.38
N GLY A 461 16.49 31.42 17.34
CA GLY A 461 17.46 30.34 17.18
C GLY A 461 17.18 29.08 18.02
N SER A 462 16.04 28.97 18.70
CA SER A 462 15.71 27.79 19.52
C SER A 462 15.41 26.52 18.71
N PHE A 463 15.20 26.65 17.40
CA PHE A 463 15.05 25.54 16.45
C PHE A 463 16.32 25.29 15.62
N ASP A 464 17.42 26.00 15.91
CA ASP A 464 18.70 25.73 15.26
C ASP A 464 19.29 24.44 15.86
N PRO A 465 19.46 23.36 15.07
CA PRO A 465 19.92 22.08 15.57
C PRO A 465 21.38 22.13 16.06
N ARG A 466 22.12 23.21 15.79
CA ARG A 466 23.51 23.42 16.24
C ARG A 466 23.58 24.03 17.64
N ARG A 467 22.44 24.38 18.24
CA ARG A 467 22.35 25.00 19.56
C ARG A 467 21.67 24.04 20.56
N PRO A 468 21.97 24.13 21.86
CA PRO A 468 21.22 23.40 22.87
C PRO A 468 19.74 23.79 22.81
N LEU A 469 18.85 22.82 23.08
CA LEU A 469 17.42 23.09 23.17
C LEU A 469 17.12 24.12 24.27
N ASN A 470 16.38 25.16 23.91
CA ASN A 470 15.94 26.17 24.87
C ASN A 470 14.91 25.56 25.85
N PRO A 471 15.11 25.67 27.18
CA PRO A 471 14.15 25.18 28.19
C PRO A 471 12.73 25.72 28.01
N LEU A 472 12.57 26.95 27.53
CA LEU A 472 11.27 27.53 27.21
C LEU A 472 10.58 26.76 26.09
N VAL A 473 11.29 26.44 25.01
CA VAL A 473 10.75 25.65 23.89
C VAL A 473 10.45 24.22 24.34
N ALA A 474 11.33 23.61 25.14
CA ALA A 474 11.07 22.30 25.73
C ALA A 474 9.76 22.27 26.52
N GLY A 475 9.54 23.27 27.38
CA GLY A 475 8.31 23.41 28.16
C GLY A 475 7.07 23.68 27.30
N VAL A 476 7.20 24.39 26.18
CA VAL A 476 6.10 24.59 25.22
C VAL A 476 5.76 23.27 24.53
N MET A 477 6.76 22.58 23.98
CA MET A 477 6.58 21.30 23.28
C MET A 477 5.89 20.26 24.16
N GLN A 478 6.34 20.10 25.41
CA GLN A 478 5.73 19.15 26.35
C GLN A 478 4.23 19.44 26.57
N ARG A 479 3.85 20.71 26.75
CA ARG A 479 2.44 21.10 26.93
C ARG A 479 1.60 20.93 25.67
N VAL A 480 2.19 21.13 24.49
CA VAL A 480 1.53 20.88 23.20
C VAL A 480 1.24 19.38 23.05
N VAL A 481 2.21 18.52 23.36
CA VAL A 481 2.04 17.05 23.36
C VAL A 481 0.96 16.63 24.38
N GLU A 482 0.98 17.16 25.60
CA GLU A 482 -0.05 16.89 26.62
C GLU A 482 -1.45 17.30 26.15
N ARG A 483 -1.61 18.50 25.59
CA ARG A 483 -2.88 18.97 25.04
C ARG A 483 -3.33 18.11 23.86
N GLY A 484 -2.40 17.72 22.98
CA GLY A 484 -2.67 16.85 21.85
C GLY A 484 -3.15 15.47 22.27
N TYR A 485 -2.57 14.90 23.34
CA TYR A 485 -3.04 13.62 23.91
C TYR A 485 -4.46 13.74 24.44
N GLY A 486 -4.75 14.78 25.22
CA GLY A 486 -6.10 15.06 25.70
C GLY A 486 -7.11 15.19 24.56
N ARG A 487 -6.73 15.89 23.47
CA ARG A 487 -7.57 15.99 22.28
C ARG A 487 -7.80 14.65 21.59
N PHE A 488 -6.79 13.78 21.55
CA PHE A 488 -6.95 12.45 20.96
C PHE A 488 -7.97 11.62 21.76
N LEU A 489 -7.85 11.63 23.10
CA LEU A 489 -8.83 10.95 23.96
C LEU A 489 -10.24 11.50 23.74
N GLU A 490 -10.41 12.82 23.65
CA GLU A 490 -11.70 13.46 23.34
C GLU A 490 -12.28 12.97 22.01
N ILE A 491 -11.46 12.90 20.96
CA ILE A 491 -11.89 12.45 19.63
C ILE A 491 -12.38 11.00 19.66
N VAL A 492 -11.66 10.12 20.37
CA VAL A 492 -12.05 8.72 20.49
C VAL A 492 -13.30 8.60 21.36
N ALA A 493 -13.37 9.33 22.48
CA ALA A 493 -14.54 9.35 23.36
C ALA A 493 -15.80 9.77 22.60
N GLU A 494 -15.73 10.89 21.88
CA GLU A 494 -16.81 11.43 21.04
C GLU A 494 -17.21 10.47 19.91
N GLY A 495 -16.23 9.91 19.19
CA GLY A 495 -16.46 9.06 18.02
C GLY A 495 -16.97 7.67 18.37
N ARG A 496 -16.56 7.12 19.52
CA ARG A 496 -16.85 5.74 19.94
C ARG A 496 -17.94 5.67 21.03
N GLY A 497 -18.44 6.81 21.49
CA GLY A 497 -19.44 6.86 22.56
C GLY A 497 -18.92 6.35 23.91
N MET A 498 -17.62 6.49 24.14
CA MET A 498 -16.93 6.07 25.37
C MET A 498 -16.71 7.28 26.28
N SER A 499 -16.59 7.05 27.58
CA SER A 499 -16.08 8.06 28.52
C SER A 499 -14.58 8.28 28.33
N MET A 500 -14.09 9.45 28.75
CA MET A 500 -12.65 9.76 28.69
C MET A 500 -11.83 8.76 29.51
N GLU A 501 -12.37 8.30 30.62
CA GLU A 501 -11.77 7.30 31.50
C GLU A 501 -11.65 5.94 30.80
N GLU A 502 -12.71 5.44 30.17
CA GLU A 502 -12.68 4.18 29.40
C GLU A 502 -11.67 4.25 28.25
N VAL A 503 -11.60 5.38 27.54
CA VAL A 503 -10.60 5.55 26.47
C VAL A 503 -9.20 5.54 27.05
N ALA A 504 -8.96 6.22 28.18
CA ALA A 504 -7.64 6.28 28.80
C ALA A 504 -7.12 4.89 29.20
N GLU A 505 -7.99 3.97 29.65
CA GLU A 505 -7.64 2.59 30.01
C GLU A 505 -7.14 1.76 28.81
N VAL A 506 -7.65 2.03 27.60
CA VAL A 506 -7.30 1.29 26.38
C VAL A 506 -6.30 2.05 25.49
N ALA A 507 -5.89 3.25 25.90
CA ALA A 507 -5.00 4.15 25.16
C ALA A 507 -3.54 4.03 25.60
N GLU A 508 -2.94 5.12 26.10
CA GLU A 508 -1.52 5.23 26.46
C GLU A 508 -0.51 4.90 25.35
N GLY A 509 -0.94 4.96 24.08
CA GLY A 509 -0.14 4.59 22.92
C GLY A 509 -0.11 3.09 22.62
N ARG A 510 -0.89 2.26 23.34
CA ARG A 510 -0.92 0.80 23.19
C ARG A 510 -1.50 0.38 21.85
N VAL A 511 -0.85 -0.59 21.22
CA VAL A 511 -1.24 -1.18 19.94
C VAL A 511 -2.11 -2.41 20.21
N TRP A 512 -3.15 -2.59 19.40
CA TRP A 512 -4.10 -3.70 19.53
C TRP A 512 -4.26 -4.41 18.20
N ALA A 513 -4.40 -5.74 18.24
CA ALA A 513 -4.96 -6.48 17.11
C ALA A 513 -6.46 -6.18 16.95
N GLY A 514 -7.01 -6.29 15.74
CA GLY A 514 -8.38 -5.92 15.41
C GLY A 514 -9.42 -6.65 16.24
N GLU A 515 -9.24 -7.96 16.47
CA GLU A 515 -10.13 -8.72 17.36
C GLU A 515 -10.12 -8.21 18.81
N THR A 516 -8.98 -7.78 19.32
CA THR A 516 -8.86 -7.18 20.66
C THR A 516 -9.49 -5.79 20.66
N ALA A 517 -9.24 -4.98 19.62
CA ALA A 517 -9.82 -3.65 19.49
C ALA A 517 -11.34 -3.68 19.44
N GLN A 518 -11.95 -4.69 18.80
CA GLN A 518 -13.40 -4.88 18.82
C GLN A 518 -13.91 -5.19 20.24
N ARG A 519 -13.27 -6.11 20.97
CA ARG A 519 -13.63 -6.43 22.37
C ARG A 519 -13.56 -5.21 23.29
N LEU A 520 -12.66 -4.27 22.99
CA LEU A 520 -12.45 -3.02 23.73
C LEU A 520 -13.35 -1.86 23.27
N GLY A 521 -14.23 -2.06 22.27
CA GLY A 521 -15.13 -1.03 21.73
C GLY A 521 -14.48 -0.02 20.76
N LEU A 522 -13.20 -0.21 20.43
CA LEU A 522 -12.47 0.65 19.50
C LEU A 522 -12.85 0.38 18.03
N VAL A 523 -13.41 -0.80 17.73
CA VAL A 523 -13.85 -1.25 16.40
C VAL A 523 -15.28 -1.82 16.53
N ASP A 524 -16.13 -1.60 15.52
CA ASP A 524 -17.52 -2.07 15.53
C ASP A 524 -17.65 -3.51 15.00
N GLY A 525 -17.03 -3.80 13.86
CA GLY A 525 -17.15 -5.07 13.13
C GLY A 525 -15.81 -5.69 12.76
N LEU A 526 -15.78 -7.02 12.65
CA LEU A 526 -14.65 -7.76 12.08
C LEU A 526 -14.96 -8.14 10.63
N GLY A 527 -14.11 -7.72 9.70
CA GLY A 527 -14.29 -7.92 8.27
C GLY A 527 -13.30 -7.11 7.43
N GLY A 528 -13.32 -7.32 6.12
CA GLY A 528 -12.47 -6.66 5.13
C GLY A 528 -13.13 -5.45 4.49
N LEU A 529 -12.75 -5.17 3.24
CA LEU A 529 -13.32 -4.07 2.47
C LEU A 529 -14.77 -4.34 2.04
N GLU A 530 -15.10 -5.60 1.69
CA GLU A 530 -16.45 -6.00 1.24
C GLU A 530 -17.51 -5.71 2.32
N GLU A 531 -17.27 -6.10 3.57
CA GLU A 531 -18.18 -5.85 4.68
C GLU A 531 -18.35 -4.36 4.97
N ALA A 532 -17.26 -3.58 4.87
CA ALA A 532 -17.32 -2.13 5.06
C ALA A 532 -18.12 -1.43 3.95
N ILE A 533 -18.01 -1.89 2.70
CA ILE A 533 -18.83 -1.40 1.58
C ILE A 533 -20.30 -1.75 1.81
N ALA A 534 -20.60 -2.97 2.22
CA ALA A 534 -21.96 -3.40 2.53
C ALA A 534 -22.57 -2.58 3.67
N ALA A 535 -21.81 -2.34 4.75
CA ALA A 535 -22.23 -1.49 5.87
C ALA A 535 -22.49 -0.04 5.44
N ALA A 536 -21.62 0.52 4.57
CA ALA A 536 -21.79 1.86 4.03
C ALA A 536 -23.05 1.98 3.16
N ALA A 537 -23.29 0.99 2.29
CA ALA A 537 -24.49 0.91 1.47
C ALA A 537 -25.76 0.79 2.32
N GLN A 538 -25.76 -0.09 3.33
CA GLN A 538 -26.88 -0.28 4.24
C GLN A 538 -27.24 1.01 4.98
N ARG A 539 -26.23 1.72 5.50
CA ARG A 539 -26.43 3.01 6.20
C ARG A 539 -26.96 4.12 5.28
N ALA A 540 -26.63 4.07 4.00
CA ALA A 540 -27.19 4.98 3.00
C ALA A 540 -28.55 4.52 2.44
N GLY A 541 -29.07 3.36 2.87
CA GLY A 541 -30.32 2.80 2.37
C GLY A 541 -30.26 2.36 0.91
N LEU A 542 -29.10 1.85 0.46
CA LEU A 542 -28.88 1.39 -0.91
C LEU A 542 -29.05 -0.12 -1.01
N GLU A 543 -29.90 -0.58 -1.93
CA GLU A 543 -30.06 -2.00 -2.29
C GLU A 543 -29.32 -2.33 -3.60
N ASP A 544 -29.31 -1.41 -4.56
CA ASP A 544 -28.56 -1.50 -5.83
C ASP A 544 -27.63 -0.29 -5.92
N TYR A 545 -26.33 -0.54 -5.98
CA TYR A 545 -25.29 0.49 -5.99
C TYR A 545 -24.05 0.03 -6.73
N ASP A 546 -23.30 1.01 -7.24
CA ASP A 546 -21.96 0.76 -7.75
C ASP A 546 -20.91 1.17 -6.71
N VAL A 547 -19.73 0.56 -6.78
CA VAL A 547 -18.57 0.98 -6.01
C VAL A 547 -17.67 1.81 -6.91
N THR A 548 -17.24 2.98 -6.46
CA THR A 548 -16.31 3.84 -7.20
C THR A 548 -15.14 4.26 -6.33
N TYR A 549 -13.94 4.25 -6.88
CA TYR A 549 -12.75 4.69 -6.16
C TYR A 549 -12.50 6.16 -6.43
N VAL A 550 -12.45 6.95 -5.36
CA VAL A 550 -12.28 8.40 -5.44
C VAL A 550 -10.80 8.73 -5.38
N GLU A 551 -10.14 8.66 -6.53
CA GLU A 551 -8.69 8.82 -6.66
C GLU A 551 -8.31 10.10 -7.42
N ARG A 552 -7.04 10.50 -7.35
CA ARG A 552 -6.54 11.63 -8.13
C ARG A 552 -6.39 11.23 -9.59
N GLU A 553 -7.22 11.81 -10.45
CA GLU A 553 -7.11 11.61 -11.89
C GLU A 553 -5.75 12.11 -12.43
N PRO A 554 -5.09 11.34 -13.31
CA PRO A 554 -3.91 11.81 -14.03
C PRO A 554 -4.25 13.04 -14.88
N THR A 555 -3.37 14.03 -14.90
CA THR A 555 -3.53 15.19 -15.78
C THR A 555 -3.39 14.78 -17.26
N PRO A 556 -3.94 15.53 -18.24
CA PRO A 556 -3.80 15.21 -19.66
C PRO A 556 -2.34 15.06 -20.12
N ARG A 557 -1.42 15.84 -19.50
CA ARG A 557 0.02 15.72 -19.74
C ARG A 557 0.57 14.40 -19.20
N GLU A 558 0.18 13.99 -18.00
CA GLU A 558 0.58 12.70 -17.42
C GLU A 558 0.04 11.55 -18.27
N GLN A 559 -1.23 11.60 -18.69
CA GLN A 559 -1.83 10.60 -19.58
C GLN A 559 -1.07 10.48 -20.91
N LEU A 560 -0.74 11.61 -21.54
CA LEU A 560 0.03 11.61 -22.79
C LEU A 560 1.43 10.99 -22.60
N ILE A 561 2.14 11.32 -21.52
CA ILE A 561 3.47 10.74 -21.26
C ILE A 561 3.34 9.24 -21.00
N THR A 562 2.35 8.80 -20.22
CA THR A 562 2.11 7.37 -19.97
C THR A 562 1.78 6.62 -21.25
N MET A 563 0.95 7.19 -22.14
CA MET A 563 0.61 6.61 -23.45
C MET A 563 1.83 6.51 -24.35
N LEU A 564 2.67 7.55 -24.40
CA LEU A 564 3.93 7.52 -25.14
C LEU A 564 4.90 6.49 -24.54
N ALA A 565 4.92 6.35 -23.21
CA ALA A 565 5.76 5.40 -22.50
C ALA A 565 5.35 3.95 -22.73
N SER A 566 4.05 3.65 -22.71
CA SER A 566 3.53 2.30 -22.99
C SER A 566 3.80 1.87 -24.42
N GLN A 567 3.73 2.79 -25.40
CA GLN A 567 4.07 2.49 -26.79
C GLN A 567 5.59 2.38 -27.02
N ALA A 568 6.40 3.18 -26.31
CA ALA A 568 7.85 3.12 -26.41
C ALA A 568 8.42 1.78 -25.90
N ARG A 569 7.77 1.15 -24.90
CA ARG A 569 8.09 -0.22 -24.44
C ARG A 569 8.02 -1.27 -25.57
N GLY A 570 7.18 -1.05 -26.58
CA GLY A 570 7.09 -1.95 -27.74
C GLY A 570 8.13 -1.69 -28.84
N LEU A 571 8.83 -0.54 -28.80
CA LEU A 571 9.69 -0.06 -29.90
C LEU A 571 11.18 0.01 -29.57
N PHE A 572 11.55 0.16 -28.30
CA PHE A 572 12.93 0.32 -27.86
C PHE A 572 13.29 -0.78 -26.86
N GLY A 573 14.04 -1.79 -27.31
CA GLY A 573 14.67 -2.76 -26.42
C GLY A 573 16.05 -2.29 -25.93
N GLU A 574 16.38 -2.71 -24.70
CA GLU A 574 17.68 -2.93 -24.01
C GLU A 574 18.85 -1.95 -24.12
N THR A 575 18.92 -0.98 -25.02
CA THR A 575 20.13 -0.14 -25.15
C THR A 575 19.89 1.34 -24.90
N GLY A 576 20.10 1.74 -23.63
CA GLY A 576 20.59 3.08 -23.33
C GLY A 576 20.47 3.47 -21.85
N TYR A 577 21.47 4.23 -21.39
CA TYR A 577 21.41 5.14 -20.22
C TYR A 577 22.00 4.67 -18.88
N ALA A 578 23.34 4.57 -18.86
CA ALA A 578 24.16 4.45 -17.65
C ALA A 578 24.65 5.80 -17.05
N ALA A 579 24.20 6.97 -17.52
CA ALA A 579 24.85 8.25 -17.23
C ALA A 579 24.30 9.06 -16.02
N LEU A 580 23.28 8.58 -15.29
CA LEU A 580 22.58 9.36 -14.26
C LEU A 580 22.64 8.79 -12.83
N LYS A 581 23.31 7.65 -12.60
CA LYS A 581 23.23 6.88 -11.34
C LYS A 581 24.17 7.33 -10.20
N ALA A 582 24.68 8.57 -10.20
CA ALA A 582 25.84 8.93 -9.39
C ALA A 582 25.56 9.68 -8.06
N PHE A 583 24.33 9.76 -7.53
CA PHE A 583 24.08 10.70 -6.42
C PHE A 583 23.11 10.35 -5.28
N ASP A 584 22.79 9.09 -4.96
CA ASP A 584 21.81 8.84 -3.87
C ASP A 584 22.05 7.56 -3.05
N GLY A 585 23.24 7.44 -2.46
CA GLY A 585 23.54 6.35 -1.52
C GLY A 585 23.93 6.92 -0.16
N ILE A 586 23.17 6.57 0.87
CA ILE A 586 23.27 6.90 2.33
C ILE A 586 22.22 7.92 2.78
N VAL A 587 20.95 7.50 2.93
CA VAL A 587 20.06 7.86 4.07
C VAL A 587 18.90 6.83 4.14
N GLY A 588 19.07 5.70 4.84
CA GLY A 588 18.02 4.68 4.98
C GLY A 588 17.24 4.70 6.30
N GLU A 589 17.77 5.31 7.36
CA GLU A 589 17.14 5.33 8.70
C GLU A 589 16.93 6.74 9.26
N LEU A 590 17.43 7.80 8.59
CA LEU A 590 17.17 9.21 8.97
C LEU A 590 16.05 9.87 8.15
N ASP A 591 15.47 9.17 7.17
CA ASP A 591 14.44 9.72 6.28
C ASP A 591 13.10 9.97 7.02
N ILE A 592 12.82 9.19 8.06
CA ILE A 592 11.67 9.39 8.96
C ILE A 592 11.68 10.80 9.56
N ILE A 593 12.84 11.28 10.04
CA ILE A 593 12.97 12.62 10.62
C ILE A 593 12.80 13.70 9.52
N GLY A 594 13.26 13.42 8.30
CA GLY A 594 13.07 14.31 7.15
C GLY A 594 11.61 14.42 6.69
N LEU A 595 10.81 13.36 6.88
CA LEU A 595 9.39 13.30 6.53
C LEU A 595 8.47 13.85 7.63
N MET A 596 8.96 14.00 8.85
CA MET A 596 8.24 14.59 9.98
C MET A 596 8.10 16.11 9.80
N ASN A 597 6.93 16.54 9.29
CA ASN A 597 6.65 17.93 8.95
C ASN A 597 5.41 18.54 9.65
N ASP A 598 4.96 17.98 10.78
CA ASP A 598 3.85 18.54 11.56
C ASP A 598 4.20 19.96 12.06
N PRO A 599 3.34 20.97 11.84
CA PRO A 599 3.63 22.36 12.16
C PRO A 599 3.80 22.62 13.67
N GLN A 600 3.26 21.73 14.51
CA GLN A 600 3.41 21.77 15.97
C GLN A 600 4.46 20.77 16.47
N GLY A 601 5.10 20.01 15.57
CA GLY A 601 6.04 18.96 15.92
C GLY A 601 5.40 17.79 16.68
N ALA A 602 4.08 17.62 16.54
CA ALA A 602 3.31 16.61 17.26
C ALA A 602 2.88 15.46 16.34
N TYR A 603 3.24 14.24 16.70
CA TYR A 603 3.06 13.07 15.85
C TYR A 603 2.28 11.97 16.56
N ALA A 604 1.28 11.47 15.86
CA ALA A 604 0.54 10.27 16.21
C ALA A 604 0.97 9.17 15.23
N TRP A 605 2.09 8.51 15.48
CA TRP A 605 2.63 7.45 14.62
C TRP A 605 3.01 6.20 15.41
N CYS A 606 2.84 5.02 14.79
CA CYS A 606 3.14 3.70 15.33
C CYS A 606 4.28 3.05 14.53
N LEU A 607 5.49 3.14 15.05
CA LEU A 607 6.67 2.45 14.51
C LEU A 607 6.64 0.93 14.78
N ALA A 608 6.08 0.53 15.92
CA ALA A 608 5.97 -0.88 16.32
C ALA A 608 4.93 -1.68 15.51
N CYS A 609 4.17 -1.03 14.63
CA CYS A 609 3.13 -1.67 13.82
C CYS A 609 3.68 -2.37 12.57
N GLY A 610 5.01 -2.36 12.35
CA GLY A 610 5.67 -3.14 11.31
C GLY A 610 5.90 -4.57 11.77
N VAL A 611 5.48 -5.53 10.96
CA VAL A 611 5.76 -6.97 11.13
C VAL A 611 6.71 -7.40 10.01
N GLU A 612 7.67 -8.26 10.35
CA GLU A 612 8.52 -9.01 9.42
C GLU A 612 8.12 -10.49 9.40
#